data_AF-A0A9R0J4G2-F1
#
_entry.id   AF-A0A9R0J4G2-F1
#
_cell.length_a   1.000
_cell.length_b   1.000
_cell.length_c   1.000
_cell.angle_alpha   90.00
_cell.angle_beta   90.00
_cell.angle_gamma   90.00
#
_symmetry.space_group_name_H-M   'P 1'
#
loop_
_entity.id
_entity.type
_entity.pdbx_description
1 polymer ?
#
loop_
_entity_poly.entity_id
_entity_poly.type
_entity_poly.pdbx_seq_one_letter_code
_entity_poly.pdbx_strand_id
1 'polypeptide(L)'
;MAARLPLTYFICVLFCLGPFRGPSRALKYKKLRSTEPGKVKVHIPSSLGAAVGKNANQFVGECADWVKEICPLNVQSWNDMPEDAIDRLYSRIHAKFDFGEGAHIPKAIHIQCSNLYRHWRERLKADHFTKCKSLKEAERACPATIDLTQWRWLIYNYWGNPKQREKSEKNRANALSKKIKSACGAKSTARIIYELELEAENEQEVNEDEQEVNETNGDPIYLKLWEKSKRHKNGKFDDEAEIKYKAFKELHEKEVREKGADNLILDIAYKEVLGYRSGYARGLGKGHPVLSKDGKKGRAELEANVEHLQNENSMIRAEFESHKLEAKKKQQELEQKLQLIMDKIGLT
;
A
#
# COMPACT_ATOMS: atom_id res chain seq x y z
N MET A 1 31.53 40.82 -15.23
CA MET A 1 30.10 40.98 -15.56
C MET A 1 29.28 40.01 -14.72
N ALA A 2 28.66 40.51 -13.67
CA ALA A 2 27.88 39.72 -12.73
C ALA A 2 26.47 39.47 -13.30
N ALA A 3 26.20 38.23 -13.72
CA ALA A 3 24.86 37.82 -14.13
C ALA A 3 23.96 37.76 -12.88
N ARG A 4 23.09 38.76 -12.74
CA ARG A 4 21.96 38.74 -11.81
C ARG A 4 21.02 37.62 -12.22
N LEU A 5 20.99 36.52 -11.48
CA LEU A 5 19.94 35.51 -11.60
C LEU A 5 18.62 36.09 -11.04
N PRO A 6 17.51 36.01 -11.78
CA PRO A 6 16.27 36.68 -11.44
C PRO A 6 15.58 36.04 -10.23
N LEU A 7 14.80 36.89 -9.55
CA LEU A 7 14.12 36.72 -8.28
C LEU A 7 12.91 35.74 -8.32
N THR A 8 13.01 34.61 -9.02
CA THR A 8 11.94 33.59 -9.09
C THR A 8 12.06 32.48 -8.05
N TYR A 9 12.91 32.68 -7.03
CA TYR A 9 13.25 31.70 -5.99
C TYR A 9 12.16 31.39 -4.96
N PHE A 10 10.91 31.83 -5.15
CA PHE A 10 9.94 31.91 -4.05
C PHE A 10 8.79 30.90 -4.01
N ILE A 11 8.56 30.04 -5.02
CA ILE A 11 7.39 29.14 -4.96
C ILE A 11 7.72 27.77 -5.56
N CYS A 12 8.35 26.87 -4.79
CA CYS A 12 8.52 25.49 -5.24
C CYS A 12 8.67 24.46 -4.10
N VAL A 13 7.80 24.54 -3.09
CA VAL A 13 7.65 23.51 -2.04
C VAL A 13 6.24 22.87 -2.04
N LEU A 14 5.38 23.20 -3.01
CA LEU A 14 3.93 22.96 -2.88
C LEU A 14 3.36 21.68 -3.52
N PHE A 15 4.14 20.84 -4.21
CA PHE A 15 3.54 19.73 -4.99
C PHE A 15 3.44 18.36 -4.30
N CYS A 16 3.49 18.32 -2.96
CA CYS A 16 3.05 17.15 -2.18
C CYS A 16 2.27 17.46 -0.89
N LEU A 17 1.97 18.71 -0.55
CA LEU A 17 1.47 19.01 0.79
C LEU A 17 0.38 20.09 0.72
N GLY A 18 -0.82 19.75 1.20
CA GLY A 18 -1.73 20.73 1.79
C GLY A 18 -1.03 21.49 2.94
N PRO A 19 -1.71 22.42 3.64
CA PRO A 19 -1.09 23.32 4.62
C PRO A 19 -0.07 22.57 5.50
N PHE A 20 1.19 23.02 5.42
CA PHE A 20 2.35 22.41 6.05
C PHE A 20 2.10 22.32 7.56
N ARG A 21 1.61 21.17 8.02
CA ARG A 21 1.70 20.84 9.43
C ARG A 21 3.17 20.55 9.74
N GLY A 22 3.65 21.06 10.87
CA GLY A 22 4.96 20.69 11.40
C GLY A 22 5.10 19.17 11.52
N PRO A 23 6.32 18.64 11.73
CA PRO A 23 6.55 17.20 11.85
C PRO A 23 5.55 16.57 12.83
N SER A 24 4.73 15.63 12.37
CA SER A 24 3.92 14.82 13.30
C SER A 24 4.89 14.01 14.13
N ARG A 25 4.92 14.27 15.45
CA ARG A 25 5.79 13.57 16.42
C ARG A 25 5.08 12.35 17.06
N ALA A 26 3.96 11.93 16.47
CA ALA A 26 3.05 10.89 16.98
C ALA A 26 2.71 11.03 18.48
N LEU A 27 2.82 12.23 19.07
CA LEU A 27 2.74 12.45 20.52
C LEU A 27 1.37 12.07 21.08
N LYS A 28 0.30 12.29 20.30
CA LYS A 28 -1.06 11.84 20.61
C LYS A 28 -1.10 10.34 20.90
N TYR A 29 -0.45 9.54 20.06
CA TYR A 29 -0.47 8.08 20.16
C TYR A 29 0.45 7.55 21.26
N LYS A 30 1.52 8.30 21.60
CA LYS A 30 2.31 8.02 22.80
C LYS A 30 1.46 8.14 24.07
N LYS A 31 0.59 9.16 24.16
CA LYS A 31 -0.33 9.32 25.30
C LYS A 31 -1.43 8.25 25.35
N LEU A 32 -2.05 7.92 24.21
CA LEU A 32 -3.13 6.91 24.13
C LEU A 32 -2.70 5.51 24.61
N ARG A 33 -1.41 5.19 24.49
CA ARG A 33 -0.86 3.91 24.98
C ARG A 33 -0.66 3.82 26.48
N SER A 34 -0.46 4.94 27.15
CA SER A 34 -0.38 4.94 28.61
C SER A 34 -1.70 4.49 29.24
N THR A 35 -2.79 4.57 28.47
CA THR A 35 -4.14 4.18 28.88
C THR A 35 -4.61 2.83 28.31
N GLU A 36 -4.13 2.40 27.14
CA GLU A 36 -4.50 1.11 26.51
C GLU A 36 -3.26 0.25 26.22
N PRO A 37 -2.81 -0.59 27.18
CA PRO A 37 -1.66 -1.45 27.00
C PRO A 37 -2.04 -2.68 26.15
N GLY A 38 -1.67 -2.65 24.87
CA GLY A 38 -1.87 -3.76 23.94
C GLY A 38 -1.27 -3.47 22.56
N LYS A 39 -1.12 -4.50 21.72
CA LYS A 39 -0.77 -4.27 20.32
C LYS A 39 -1.93 -3.60 19.60
N VAL A 40 -1.63 -2.55 18.84
CA VAL A 40 -2.65 -1.83 18.07
C VAL A 40 -2.93 -2.61 16.80
N LYS A 41 -4.18 -3.04 16.60
CA LYS A 41 -4.60 -3.71 15.37
C LYS A 41 -4.55 -2.75 14.19
N VAL A 42 -3.87 -3.14 13.12
CA VAL A 42 -3.74 -2.38 11.87
C VAL A 42 -4.13 -3.28 10.71
N HIS A 43 -5.16 -2.88 9.97
CA HIS A 43 -5.63 -3.65 8.83
C HIS A 43 -4.87 -3.27 7.57
N ILE A 44 -4.34 -4.27 6.87
CA ILE A 44 -3.71 -4.14 5.54
C ILE A 44 -4.42 -5.14 4.62
N PRO A 45 -5.43 -4.73 3.84
CA PRO A 45 -6.09 -5.60 2.88
C PRO A 45 -5.10 -6.07 1.81
N SER A 46 -5.19 -7.35 1.42
CA SER A 46 -4.38 -7.89 0.32
C SER A 46 -4.68 -7.16 -0.99
N SER A 47 -5.96 -6.84 -1.25
CA SER A 47 -6.44 -6.09 -2.41
C SER A 47 -5.86 -4.67 -2.53
N LEU A 48 -5.46 -4.04 -1.42
CA LEU A 48 -5.00 -2.64 -1.41
C LEU A 48 -3.51 -2.48 -1.12
N GLY A 49 -2.89 -3.46 -0.45
CA GLY A 49 -1.46 -3.47 -0.14
C GLY A 49 -0.97 -2.29 0.69
N ALA A 50 -1.86 -1.63 1.44
CA ALA A 50 -1.58 -0.47 2.27
C ALA A 50 -2.40 -0.49 3.56
N ALA A 51 -1.91 0.17 4.61
CA ALA A 51 -2.64 0.28 5.87
C ALA A 51 -3.87 1.19 5.73
N VAL A 52 -5.02 0.69 6.17
CA VAL A 52 -6.32 1.38 6.09
C VAL A 52 -7.04 1.41 7.45
N GLY A 53 -8.21 2.05 7.48
CA GLY A 53 -9.02 2.17 8.69
C GLY A 53 -8.51 3.22 9.70
N LYS A 54 -9.10 3.17 10.90
CA LYS A 54 -8.90 4.19 11.96
C LYS A 54 -7.45 4.29 12.46
N ASN A 55 -6.73 3.17 12.50
CA ASN A 55 -5.37 3.10 13.06
C ASN A 55 -4.26 3.34 12.03
N ALA A 56 -4.58 3.49 10.73
CA ALA A 56 -3.58 3.70 9.68
C ALA A 56 -2.70 4.94 9.95
N ASN A 57 -3.28 6.05 10.40
CA ASN A 57 -2.52 7.27 10.68
C ASN A 57 -1.56 7.12 11.87
N GLN A 58 -1.93 6.29 12.87
CA GLN A 58 -1.06 5.98 14.00
C GLN A 58 0.14 5.16 13.54
N PHE A 59 -0.13 4.10 12.78
CA PHE A 59 0.90 3.26 12.19
C PHE A 59 1.89 4.06 11.34
N VAL A 60 1.39 4.84 10.38
CA VAL A 60 2.24 5.66 9.49
C VAL A 60 3.04 6.69 10.29
N GLY A 61 2.43 7.35 11.28
CA GLY A 61 3.08 8.36 12.10
C GLY A 61 4.24 7.80 12.94
N GLU A 62 4.06 6.63 13.55
CA GLU A 62 5.11 6.01 14.37
C GLU A 62 6.23 5.39 13.55
N CYS A 63 5.89 4.73 12.43
CA CYS A 63 6.89 4.27 11.48
C CYS A 63 7.75 5.44 10.98
N ALA A 64 7.14 6.62 10.75
CA ALA A 64 7.89 7.79 10.32
C ALA A 64 8.88 8.28 11.37
N ASP A 65 8.59 8.13 12.66
CA ASP A 65 9.49 8.50 13.75
C ASP A 65 10.58 7.46 13.95
N TRP A 66 10.26 6.16 13.91
CA TRP A 66 11.27 5.10 14.03
C TRP A 66 12.22 5.06 12.85
N VAL A 67 11.76 5.35 11.63
CA VAL A 67 12.63 5.48 10.47
C VAL A 67 13.69 6.57 10.70
N LYS A 68 13.34 7.70 11.33
CA LYS A 68 14.32 8.76 11.65
C LYS A 68 15.26 8.38 12.79
N GLU A 69 14.77 7.59 13.74
CA GLU A 69 15.50 7.18 14.93
C GLU A 69 16.48 6.04 14.66
N ILE A 70 16.12 5.10 13.79
CA ILE A 70 16.85 3.84 13.58
C ILE A 70 17.63 3.84 12.26
N CYS A 71 17.07 4.41 11.17
CA CYS A 71 17.67 4.23 9.85
C CYS A 71 18.77 5.28 9.58
N PRO A 72 19.98 4.83 9.19
CA PRO A 72 21.04 5.74 8.78
C PRO A 72 20.70 6.50 7.49
N LEU A 73 21.18 7.74 7.37
CA LEU A 73 21.03 8.57 6.17
C LEU A 73 22.15 8.36 5.14
N ASN A 74 23.28 7.78 5.54
CA ASN A 74 24.45 7.53 4.70
C ASN A 74 24.33 6.28 3.82
N VAL A 75 23.15 6.05 3.25
CA VAL A 75 22.82 4.92 2.36
C VAL A 75 22.22 5.41 1.05
N GLN A 76 22.57 4.73 -0.05
CA GLN A 76 22.16 5.13 -1.39
C GLN A 76 20.66 4.93 -1.61
N SER A 77 20.17 3.72 -1.37
CA SER A 77 18.77 3.37 -1.48
C SER A 77 18.29 2.59 -0.25
N TRP A 78 16.98 2.41 -0.14
CA TRP A 78 16.40 1.58 0.93
C TRP A 78 16.84 0.10 0.82
N ASN A 79 17.17 -0.37 -0.38
CA ASN A 79 17.65 -1.73 -0.59
C ASN A 79 19.09 -1.93 -0.11
N ASP A 80 19.83 -0.84 0.07
CA ASP A 80 21.20 -0.84 0.60
C ASP A 80 21.20 -0.56 2.12
N MET A 81 20.04 -0.62 2.77
CA MET A 81 19.92 -0.40 4.21
C MET A 81 20.60 -1.55 4.97
N PRO A 82 21.39 -1.27 6.02
CA PRO A 82 21.95 -2.31 6.87
C PRO A 82 20.86 -3.22 7.44
N GLU A 83 21.11 -4.52 7.41
CA GLU A 83 20.17 -5.54 7.86
C GLU A 83 19.80 -5.34 9.34
N ASP A 84 20.78 -5.00 10.18
CA ASP A 84 20.55 -4.72 11.60
C ASP A 84 19.60 -3.54 11.84
N ALA A 85 19.64 -2.51 10.98
CA ALA A 85 18.73 -1.37 11.06
C ALA A 85 17.31 -1.75 10.62
N ILE A 86 17.18 -2.58 9.58
CA ILE A 86 15.89 -3.13 9.13
C ILE A 86 15.28 -4.02 10.21
N ASP A 87 16.06 -4.94 10.78
CA ASP A 87 15.61 -5.88 11.81
C ASP A 87 15.15 -5.14 13.08
N ARG A 88 15.93 -4.16 13.55
CA ARG A 88 15.53 -3.32 14.68
C ARG A 88 14.24 -2.57 14.39
N LEU A 89 14.09 -2.00 13.19
CA LEU A 89 12.89 -1.27 12.80
C LEU A 89 11.67 -2.19 12.77
N TYR A 90 11.76 -3.33 12.09
CA TYR A 90 10.65 -4.26 11.92
C TYR A 90 10.29 -4.94 13.24
N SER A 91 11.27 -5.33 14.05
CA SER A 91 11.03 -5.84 15.41
C SER A 91 10.22 -4.84 16.23
N ARG A 92 10.55 -3.55 16.15
CA ARG A 92 9.80 -2.50 16.85
C ARG A 92 8.39 -2.31 16.30
N ILE A 93 8.21 -2.44 14.99
CA ILE A 93 6.89 -2.41 14.35
C ILE A 93 6.02 -3.58 14.82
N HIS A 94 6.53 -4.82 14.76
CA HIS A 94 5.80 -6.03 15.16
C HIS A 94 5.58 -6.16 16.67
N ALA A 95 6.43 -5.54 17.48
CA ALA A 95 6.20 -5.43 18.92
C ALA A 95 5.00 -4.55 19.26
N LYS A 96 4.70 -3.54 18.42
CA LYS A 96 3.66 -2.54 18.69
C LYS A 96 2.35 -2.76 17.97
N PHE A 97 2.41 -3.29 16.75
CA PHE A 97 1.26 -3.43 15.88
C PHE A 97 0.96 -4.89 15.64
N ASP A 98 -0.32 -5.21 15.60
CA ASP A 98 -0.84 -6.49 15.18
C ASP A 98 -1.47 -6.31 13.80
N PHE A 99 -0.95 -7.04 12.81
CA PHE A 99 -1.40 -6.96 11.42
C PHE A 99 -2.25 -8.16 10.99
N GLY A 100 -2.40 -9.17 11.87
CA GLY A 100 -2.91 -10.48 11.49
C GLY A 100 -1.94 -11.25 10.59
N GLU A 101 -2.48 -12.27 9.92
CA GLU A 101 -1.74 -13.14 9.00
C GLU A 101 -1.89 -12.68 7.55
N GLY A 102 -0.85 -12.86 6.74
CA GLY A 102 -0.89 -12.54 5.31
C GLY A 102 0.50 -12.35 4.68
N ALA A 103 0.76 -13.07 3.59
CA ALA A 103 2.04 -13.00 2.87
C ALA A 103 2.35 -11.62 2.26
N HIS A 104 1.33 -10.78 2.04
CA HIS A 104 1.49 -9.42 1.52
C HIS A 104 1.94 -8.41 2.58
N ILE A 105 1.77 -8.72 3.88
CA ILE A 105 2.01 -7.78 4.99
C ILE A 105 3.47 -7.32 5.04
N PRO A 106 4.50 -8.20 5.00
CA PRO A 106 5.89 -7.76 5.04
C PRO A 106 6.25 -6.80 3.90
N LYS A 107 5.73 -7.08 2.70
CA LYS A 107 5.93 -6.22 1.52
C LYS A 107 5.26 -4.85 1.68
N ALA A 108 4.05 -4.81 2.24
CA ALA A 108 3.35 -3.55 2.53
C ALA A 108 4.11 -2.71 3.55
N ILE A 109 4.60 -3.31 4.64
CA ILE A 109 5.43 -2.66 5.66
C ILE A 109 6.73 -2.11 5.03
N HIS A 110 7.40 -2.91 4.19
CA HIS A 110 8.60 -2.49 3.47
C HIS A 110 8.34 -1.26 2.59
N ILE A 111 7.30 -1.30 1.76
CA ILE A 111 6.93 -0.19 0.88
C ILE A 111 6.64 1.08 1.71
N GLN A 112 5.91 0.92 2.82
CA GLN A 112 5.58 2.01 3.73
C GLN A 112 6.84 2.65 4.32
N CYS A 113 7.74 1.86 4.92
CA CYS A 113 8.97 2.37 5.54
C CYS A 113 9.91 3.01 4.51
N SER A 114 10.07 2.38 3.35
CA SER A 114 10.86 2.93 2.24
C SER A 114 10.35 4.29 1.76
N ASN A 115 9.02 4.45 1.65
CA ASN A 115 8.40 5.73 1.30
C ASN A 115 8.65 6.80 2.37
N LEU A 116 8.47 6.44 3.65
CA LEU A 116 8.70 7.35 4.78
C LEU A 116 10.15 7.82 4.85
N TYR A 117 11.11 6.92 4.62
CA TYR A 117 12.53 7.27 4.55
C TYR A 117 12.84 8.23 3.39
N ARG A 118 12.27 7.97 2.21
CA ARG A 118 12.37 8.90 1.07
C ARG A 118 11.80 10.28 1.41
N HIS A 119 10.60 10.33 1.99
CA HIS A 119 9.97 11.60 2.37
C HIS A 119 10.76 12.36 3.44
N TRP A 120 11.39 11.65 4.37
CA TRP A 120 12.30 12.27 5.34
C TRP A 120 13.47 12.96 4.65
N ARG A 121 14.17 12.27 3.73
CA ARG A 121 15.25 12.86 2.93
C ARG A 121 14.78 14.04 2.08
N GLU A 122 13.60 13.93 1.46
CA GLU A 122 13.01 15.02 0.67
C GLU A 122 12.76 16.28 1.51
N ARG A 123 12.25 16.12 2.74
CA ARG A 123 12.05 17.23 3.67
C ARG A 123 13.36 17.86 4.09
N LEU A 124 14.36 17.06 4.47
CA LEU A 124 15.69 17.57 4.81
C LEU A 124 16.31 18.36 3.66
N LYS A 125 16.16 17.87 2.43
CA LYS A 125 16.63 18.57 1.23
C LYS A 125 15.94 19.94 1.10
N ALA A 126 14.62 19.98 1.22
CA ALA A 126 13.84 21.21 1.08
C ALA A 126 14.16 22.24 2.19
N ASP A 127 14.29 21.76 3.42
CA ASP A 127 14.45 22.61 4.60
C ASP A 127 15.87 23.18 4.70
N HIS A 128 16.90 22.37 4.40
CA HIS A 128 18.31 22.67 4.73
C HIS A 128 19.29 22.67 3.54
N PHE A 129 18.93 22.10 2.38
CA PHE A 129 19.86 22.01 1.23
C PHE A 129 19.47 22.93 0.07
N THR A 130 18.19 22.93 -0.33
CA THR A 130 17.71 23.65 -1.52
C THR A 130 17.87 25.17 -1.41
N LYS A 131 17.94 25.71 -0.19
CA LYS A 131 18.10 27.15 0.06
C LYS A 131 19.56 27.60 0.03
N CYS A 132 20.51 26.67 0.10
CA CYS A 132 21.93 26.98 0.17
C CYS A 132 22.51 27.23 -1.22
N LYS A 133 23.43 28.20 -1.31
CA LYS A 133 24.10 28.59 -2.56
C LYS A 133 25.33 27.73 -2.85
N SER A 134 25.87 27.07 -1.82
CA SER A 134 27.06 26.23 -1.93
C SER A 134 26.97 24.97 -1.06
N LEU A 135 27.75 23.94 -1.39
CA LEU A 135 27.81 22.71 -0.59
C LEU A 135 28.37 22.96 0.83
N LYS A 136 29.33 23.88 0.97
CA LYS A 136 29.88 24.26 2.29
C LYS A 136 28.86 24.97 3.18
N GLU A 137 27.97 25.77 2.58
CA GLU A 137 26.86 26.39 3.30
C GLU A 137 25.84 25.34 3.74
N ALA A 138 25.50 24.39 2.86
CA ALA A 138 24.63 23.27 3.21
C ALA A 138 25.21 22.40 4.34
N GLU A 139 26.52 22.18 4.34
CA GLU A 139 27.21 21.43 5.39
C GLU A 139 27.04 22.09 6.76
N ARG A 140 27.17 23.43 6.82
CA ARG A 140 26.95 24.22 8.05
C ARG A 140 25.48 24.25 8.48
N ALA A 141 24.55 24.08 7.55
CA ALA A 141 23.11 24.01 7.83
C ALA A 141 22.66 22.65 8.40
N CYS A 142 23.58 21.86 8.96
CA CYS A 142 23.30 20.56 9.57
C CYS A 142 22.27 20.70 10.70
N PRO A 143 21.15 19.95 10.63
CA PRO A 143 20.19 19.90 11.74
C PRO A 143 20.84 19.29 12.99
N ALA A 144 20.55 19.83 14.17
CA ALA A 144 21.11 19.37 15.44
C ALA A 144 20.77 17.89 15.77
N THR A 145 19.70 17.36 15.20
CA THR A 145 19.26 15.97 15.42
C THR A 145 19.93 14.98 14.48
N ILE A 146 20.79 15.41 13.57
CA ILE A 146 21.41 14.57 12.55
C ILE A 146 22.92 14.54 12.78
N ASP A 147 23.50 13.34 12.72
CA ASP A 147 24.95 13.16 12.75
C ASP A 147 25.62 13.86 11.56
N LEU A 148 26.70 14.59 11.85
CA LEU A 148 27.40 15.40 10.85
C LEU A 148 28.01 14.54 9.74
N THR A 149 28.46 13.31 10.06
CA THR A 149 29.02 12.40 9.06
C THR A 149 27.96 11.95 8.07
N GLN A 150 26.78 11.58 8.57
CA GLN A 150 25.64 11.23 7.73
C GLN A 150 25.15 12.42 6.89
N TRP A 151 25.13 13.62 7.48
CA TRP A 151 24.76 14.85 6.78
C TRP A 151 25.70 15.19 5.62
N ARG A 152 27.01 15.15 5.88
CA ARG A 152 28.04 15.31 4.84
C ARG A 152 27.87 14.31 3.72
N TRP A 153 27.60 13.05 4.05
CA TRP A 153 27.39 12.02 3.05
C TRP A 153 26.21 12.36 2.13
N LEU A 154 25.07 12.79 2.68
CA LEU A 154 23.91 13.20 1.89
C LEU A 154 24.24 14.35 0.94
N ILE A 155 24.97 15.37 1.41
CA ILE A 155 25.33 16.53 0.61
C ILE A 155 26.24 16.14 -0.55
N TYR A 156 27.34 15.47 -0.26
CA TYR A 156 28.41 15.26 -1.24
C TYR A 156 28.16 14.03 -2.13
N ASN A 157 27.63 12.94 -1.58
CA ASN A 157 27.49 11.67 -2.29
C ASN A 157 26.09 11.44 -2.86
N TYR A 158 25.05 12.02 -2.25
CA TYR A 158 23.67 11.80 -2.67
C TYR A 158 23.09 12.98 -3.47
N TRP A 159 22.92 14.16 -2.85
CA TRP A 159 22.32 15.33 -3.51
C TRP A 159 23.27 16.07 -4.45
N GLY A 160 24.57 16.08 -4.13
CA GLY A 160 25.62 16.65 -4.97
C GLY A 160 25.96 15.80 -6.20
N ASN A 161 25.52 14.54 -6.23
CA ASN A 161 25.77 13.63 -7.34
C ASN A 161 25.03 14.09 -8.61
N PRO A 162 25.74 14.32 -9.75
CA PRO A 162 25.13 14.78 -10.99
C PRO A 162 23.99 13.89 -11.49
N LYS A 163 24.14 12.56 -11.41
CA LYS A 163 23.11 11.60 -11.85
C LYS A 163 21.84 11.72 -11.00
N GLN A 164 21.98 11.95 -9.70
CA GLN A 164 20.83 12.14 -8.80
C GLN A 164 20.17 13.50 -9.01
N ARG A 165 20.96 14.54 -9.26
CA ARG A 165 20.45 15.88 -9.56
C ARG A 165 19.61 15.89 -10.83
N GLU A 166 20.12 15.32 -11.91
CA GLU A 166 19.40 15.23 -13.19
C GLU A 166 18.07 14.46 -13.04
N LYS A 167 18.09 13.31 -12.34
CA LYS A 167 16.87 12.54 -12.04
C LYS A 167 15.87 13.37 -11.22
N SER A 168 16.36 14.10 -10.22
CA SER A 168 15.53 14.97 -9.38
C SER A 168 14.90 16.11 -10.18
N GLU A 169 15.62 16.70 -11.13
CA GLU A 169 15.14 17.78 -12.00
C GLU A 169 14.08 17.26 -12.98
N LYS A 170 14.32 16.11 -13.63
CA LYS A 170 13.33 15.44 -14.47
C LYS A 170 12.05 15.11 -13.69
N ASN A 171 12.20 14.54 -12.49
CA ASN A 171 11.05 14.23 -11.63
C ASN A 171 10.30 15.49 -11.19
N ARG A 172 11.01 16.61 -10.96
CA ARG A 172 10.41 17.90 -10.65
C ARG A 172 9.64 18.48 -11.83
N ALA A 173 10.22 18.45 -13.04
CA ALA A 173 9.52 18.87 -14.25
C ALA A 173 8.25 18.03 -14.47
N ASN A 174 8.34 16.71 -14.30
CA ASN A 174 7.20 15.80 -14.37
C ASN A 174 6.14 16.09 -13.29
N ALA A 175 6.55 16.49 -12.08
CA ALA A 175 5.62 16.84 -11.01
C ALA A 175 4.88 18.16 -11.31
N LEU A 176 5.59 19.14 -11.88
CA LEU A 176 5.01 20.44 -12.28
C LEU A 176 4.09 20.31 -13.49
N SER A 177 4.35 19.35 -14.38
CA SER A 177 3.50 19.08 -15.54
C SER A 177 2.29 18.17 -15.23
N LYS A 178 2.07 17.79 -13.97
CA LYS A 178 0.88 17.02 -13.57
C LYS A 178 -0.38 17.87 -13.74
N LYS A 179 -1.23 17.45 -14.67
CA LYS A 179 -2.50 18.10 -14.99
C LYS A 179 -3.67 17.65 -14.11
N ILE A 180 -3.62 16.42 -13.61
CA ILE A 180 -4.60 15.87 -12.66
C ILE A 180 -4.02 15.92 -11.24
N LYS A 181 -4.63 16.72 -10.37
CA LYS A 181 -4.25 16.82 -8.95
C LYS A 181 -5.21 15.99 -8.08
N SER A 182 -4.74 15.62 -6.89
CA SER A 182 -5.58 14.95 -5.89
C SER A 182 -6.30 15.99 -5.05
N ALA A 183 -7.60 15.77 -4.78
CA ALA A 183 -8.41 16.64 -3.93
C ALA A 183 -8.40 16.21 -2.45
N CYS A 184 -8.03 14.95 -2.13
CA CYS A 184 -8.12 14.40 -0.77
C CYS A 184 -6.96 14.72 0.18
N GLY A 185 -6.07 15.65 -0.19
CA GLY A 185 -4.93 16.01 0.65
C GLY A 185 -4.05 14.81 1.02
N ALA A 186 -3.88 14.56 2.32
CA ALA A 186 -3.00 13.52 2.85
C ALA A 186 -3.64 12.12 2.97
N LYS A 187 -4.95 11.98 2.67
CA LYS A 187 -5.61 10.67 2.69
C LYS A 187 -5.16 9.85 1.47
N SER A 188 -4.70 8.62 1.70
CA SER A 188 -4.27 7.73 0.61
C SER A 188 -5.45 7.23 -0.21
N THR A 189 -5.24 6.94 -1.50
CA THR A 189 -6.29 6.34 -2.35
C THR A 189 -6.79 5.03 -1.77
N ALA A 190 -5.89 4.14 -1.30
CA ALA A 190 -6.28 2.88 -0.64
C ALA A 190 -7.26 3.10 0.51
N ARG A 191 -7.06 4.14 1.33
CA ARG A 191 -7.99 4.42 2.43
C ARG A 191 -9.35 4.93 1.93
N ILE A 192 -9.38 5.68 0.82
CA ILE A 192 -10.64 6.12 0.21
C ILE A 192 -11.40 4.91 -0.35
N ILE A 193 -10.69 3.98 -1.01
CA ILE A 193 -11.27 2.74 -1.52
C ILE A 193 -11.89 1.94 -0.37
N TYR A 194 -11.12 1.70 0.69
CA TYR A 194 -11.61 0.98 1.87
C TYR A 194 -12.82 1.66 2.54
N GLU A 195 -12.83 2.99 2.63
CA GLU A 195 -13.99 3.73 3.15
C GLU A 195 -15.22 3.57 2.24
N LEU A 196 -15.04 3.53 0.91
CA LEU A 196 -16.13 3.30 -0.05
C LEU A 196 -16.64 1.86 -0.03
N GLU A 197 -15.76 0.88 0.16
CA GLU A 197 -16.12 -0.54 0.31
C GLU A 197 -16.99 -0.74 1.56
N LEU A 198 -16.59 -0.17 2.70
CA LEU A 198 -17.41 -0.20 3.92
C LEU A 198 -18.74 0.54 3.75
N GLU A 199 -18.76 1.69 3.08
CA GLU A 199 -20.01 2.42 2.78
C GLU A 199 -20.97 1.52 1.98
N ALA A 200 -20.48 0.79 0.98
CA ALA A 200 -21.28 -0.13 0.17
C ALA A 200 -21.78 -1.37 0.94
N GLU A 201 -20.97 -1.94 1.83
CA GLU A 201 -21.37 -3.07 2.69
C GLU A 201 -22.51 -2.66 3.65
N ASN A 202 -22.40 -1.50 4.30
CA ASN A 202 -23.46 -1.00 5.19
C ASN A 202 -24.76 -0.68 4.43
N GLU A 203 -24.67 -0.18 3.19
CA GLU A 203 -25.84 0.05 2.34
C GLU A 203 -26.56 -1.28 2.00
N GLN A 204 -25.82 -2.38 1.83
CA GLN A 204 -26.39 -3.70 1.57
C GLN A 204 -27.06 -4.29 2.82
N GLU A 205 -26.43 -4.21 3.99
CA GLU A 205 -27.00 -4.72 5.26
C GLU A 205 -28.36 -4.06 5.58
N VAL A 206 -28.51 -2.76 5.31
CA VAL A 206 -29.77 -2.03 5.55
C VAL A 206 -30.88 -2.46 4.56
N ASN A 207 -30.51 -2.75 3.31
CA ASN A 207 -31.47 -3.16 2.28
C ASN A 207 -31.92 -4.63 2.42
N GLU A 208 -31.19 -5.48 3.15
CA GLU A 208 -31.62 -6.86 3.42
C GLU A 208 -32.77 -6.94 4.43
N ASP A 209 -32.88 -5.97 5.35
CA ASP A 209 -33.95 -5.89 6.35
C ASP A 209 -35.25 -5.24 5.81
N GLU A 210 -35.17 -4.47 4.72
CA GLU A 210 -36.31 -3.91 4.00
C GLU A 210 -36.47 -4.60 2.64
N GLN A 211 -37.41 -5.54 2.52
CA GLN A 211 -37.75 -6.20 1.25
C GLN A 211 -38.35 -5.22 0.21
N GLU A 212 -37.55 -4.29 -0.30
CA GLU A 212 -37.82 -3.59 -1.54
C GLU A 212 -36.62 -3.76 -2.46
N VAL A 213 -36.83 -4.51 -3.54
CA VAL A 213 -35.90 -4.64 -4.66
C VAL A 213 -35.88 -3.30 -5.39
N ASN A 214 -35.19 -2.32 -4.82
CA ASN A 214 -34.81 -1.13 -5.54
C ASN A 214 -33.57 -1.48 -6.37
N GLU A 215 -33.74 -1.52 -7.69
CA GLU A 215 -32.64 -1.51 -8.65
C GLU A 215 -31.74 -0.31 -8.32
N THR A 216 -30.71 -0.51 -7.50
CA THR A 216 -29.79 0.57 -7.14
C THR A 216 -28.97 0.92 -8.36
N ASN A 217 -29.49 1.86 -9.15
CA ASN A 217 -28.80 2.75 -10.08
C ASN A 217 -27.78 3.63 -9.32
N GLY A 218 -26.93 3.02 -8.51
CA GLY A 218 -25.83 3.67 -7.82
C GLY A 218 -24.61 3.71 -8.73
N ASP A 219 -23.92 4.84 -8.77
CA ASP A 219 -22.65 4.95 -9.50
C ASP A 219 -21.68 3.83 -9.05
N PRO A 220 -21.01 3.14 -9.99
CA PRO A 220 -20.05 2.09 -9.67
C PRO A 220 -18.88 2.64 -8.84
N ILE A 221 -18.23 1.76 -8.07
CA ILE A 221 -17.18 2.16 -7.11
C ILE A 221 -16.05 2.98 -7.75
N TYR A 222 -15.70 2.73 -9.00
CA TYR A 222 -14.65 3.47 -9.72
C TYR A 222 -15.05 4.91 -10.05
N LEU A 223 -16.34 5.17 -10.32
CA LEU A 223 -16.88 6.52 -10.49
C LEU A 223 -16.89 7.25 -9.13
N LYS A 224 -17.45 6.62 -8.09
CA LYS A 224 -17.45 7.16 -6.71
C LYS A 224 -16.02 7.50 -6.24
N LEU A 225 -15.05 6.63 -6.51
CA LEU A 225 -13.63 6.87 -6.19
C LEU A 225 -13.05 8.06 -6.96
N TRP A 226 -13.34 8.18 -8.25
CA TRP A 226 -12.85 9.30 -9.06
C TRP A 226 -13.40 10.62 -8.53
N GLU A 227 -14.69 10.68 -8.22
CA GLU A 227 -15.32 11.85 -7.63
C GLU A 227 -14.69 12.23 -6.30
N LYS A 228 -14.67 11.30 -5.33
CA LYS A 228 -14.15 11.55 -3.99
C LYS A 228 -12.68 11.97 -4.06
N SER A 229 -11.89 11.38 -4.97
CA SER A 229 -10.44 11.61 -5.07
C SER A 229 -10.00 12.83 -5.89
N LYS A 230 -10.78 13.26 -6.89
CA LYS A 230 -10.40 14.32 -7.84
C LYS A 230 -11.28 15.55 -7.81
N ARG A 231 -12.49 15.50 -7.25
CA ARG A 231 -13.37 16.67 -7.15
C ARG A 231 -12.87 17.60 -6.07
N HIS A 232 -12.50 18.82 -6.45
CA HIS A 232 -12.00 19.83 -5.51
C HIS A 232 -13.13 20.40 -4.65
N LYS A 233 -12.79 21.12 -3.58
CA LYS A 233 -13.77 21.75 -2.66
C LYS A 233 -14.70 22.75 -3.35
N ASN A 234 -14.30 23.30 -4.50
CA ASN A 234 -15.12 24.18 -5.32
C ASN A 234 -16.14 23.41 -6.20
N GLY A 235 -16.22 22.08 -6.05
CA GLY A 235 -17.11 21.20 -6.80
C GLY A 235 -16.62 20.81 -8.20
N LYS A 236 -15.50 21.38 -8.68
CA LYS A 236 -15.00 21.17 -10.03
C LYS A 236 -13.85 20.17 -10.08
N PHE A 237 -13.66 19.56 -11.24
CA PHE A 237 -12.47 18.79 -11.59
C PHE A 237 -11.45 19.68 -12.31
N ASP A 238 -10.19 19.23 -12.37
CA ASP A 238 -9.24 19.74 -13.36
C ASP A 238 -9.68 19.33 -14.77
N ASP A 239 -9.36 20.10 -15.82
CA ASP A 239 -9.85 19.82 -17.18
C ASP A 239 -9.55 18.39 -17.67
N GLU A 240 -8.33 17.88 -17.44
CA GLU A 240 -7.99 16.51 -17.82
C GLU A 240 -8.68 15.47 -16.92
N ALA A 241 -8.98 15.83 -15.66
CA ALA A 241 -9.71 14.96 -14.76
C ALA A 241 -11.20 14.85 -15.16
N GLU A 242 -11.78 15.92 -15.69
CA GLU A 242 -13.14 15.94 -16.27
C GLU A 242 -13.21 15.03 -17.50
N ILE A 243 -12.23 15.10 -18.40
CA ILE A 243 -12.16 14.22 -19.59
C ILE A 243 -12.13 12.75 -19.16
N LYS A 244 -11.32 12.40 -18.15
CA LYS A 244 -11.24 11.03 -17.64
C LYS A 244 -12.52 10.60 -16.92
N TYR A 245 -13.17 11.50 -16.21
CA TYR A 245 -14.46 11.22 -15.56
C TYR A 245 -15.54 10.90 -16.61
N LYS A 246 -15.62 11.66 -17.71
CA LYS A 246 -16.52 11.35 -18.83
C LYS A 246 -16.23 9.98 -19.44
N ALA A 247 -14.96 9.64 -19.66
CA ALA A 247 -14.58 8.32 -20.15
C ALA A 247 -14.99 7.17 -19.20
N PHE A 248 -14.96 7.39 -17.88
CA PHE A 248 -15.50 6.42 -16.93
C PHE A 248 -17.02 6.27 -17.04
N LYS A 249 -17.75 7.36 -17.26
CA LYS A 249 -19.21 7.30 -17.49
C LYS A 249 -19.56 6.56 -18.78
N GLU A 250 -18.87 6.86 -19.86
CA GLU A 250 -19.05 6.16 -21.15
C GLU A 250 -18.76 4.66 -21.01
N LEU A 251 -17.75 4.28 -20.22
CA LEU A 251 -17.47 2.88 -19.90
C LEU A 251 -18.61 2.23 -19.13
N HIS A 252 -19.11 2.88 -18.08
CA HIS A 252 -20.27 2.40 -17.31
C HIS A 252 -21.50 2.19 -18.20
N GLU A 253 -21.88 3.21 -18.98
CA GLU A 253 -23.03 3.17 -19.89
C GLU A 253 -22.89 2.07 -20.96
N LYS A 254 -21.66 1.79 -21.42
CA LYS A 254 -21.38 0.69 -22.34
C LYS A 254 -21.60 -0.66 -21.68
N GLU A 255 -21.04 -0.87 -20.49
CA GLU A 255 -21.16 -2.14 -19.75
C GLU A 255 -22.62 -2.45 -19.40
N VAL A 256 -23.38 -1.45 -18.94
CA VAL A 256 -24.83 -1.59 -18.67
C VAL A 256 -25.61 -1.94 -19.94
N ARG A 257 -25.32 -1.29 -21.07
CA ARG A 257 -26.02 -1.54 -22.35
C ARG A 257 -25.74 -2.92 -22.92
N GLU A 258 -24.49 -3.40 -22.81
CA GLU A 258 -24.07 -4.67 -23.41
C GLU A 258 -24.37 -5.87 -22.50
N LYS A 259 -24.25 -5.72 -21.17
CA LYS A 259 -24.34 -6.82 -20.21
C LYS A 259 -25.53 -6.71 -19.25
N GLY A 260 -26.35 -5.66 -19.36
CA GLY A 260 -27.49 -5.40 -18.49
C GLY A 260 -27.12 -4.78 -17.14
N ALA A 261 -25.89 -4.96 -16.66
CA ALA A 261 -25.39 -4.40 -15.40
C ALA A 261 -23.88 -4.15 -15.46
N ASP A 262 -23.39 -3.16 -14.72
CA ASP A 262 -21.96 -2.91 -14.56
C ASP A 262 -21.37 -3.71 -13.40
N ASN A 263 -20.74 -4.82 -13.74
CA ASN A 263 -20.01 -5.69 -12.81
C ASN A 263 -18.49 -5.50 -12.90
N LEU A 264 -18.03 -4.36 -13.43
CA LEU A 264 -16.60 -4.13 -13.66
C LEU A 264 -15.87 -3.85 -12.34
N ILE A 265 -14.83 -4.64 -12.06
CA ILE A 265 -13.98 -4.39 -10.89
C ILE A 265 -13.15 -3.11 -11.09
N LEU A 266 -12.88 -2.42 -9.97
CA LEU A 266 -12.16 -1.15 -9.90
C LEU A 266 -10.86 -1.15 -10.74
N ASP A 267 -10.05 -2.20 -10.60
CA ASP A 267 -8.76 -2.32 -11.26
C ASP A 267 -8.87 -2.38 -12.79
N ILE A 268 -9.90 -3.04 -13.31
CA ILE A 268 -10.13 -3.15 -14.75
C ILE A 268 -10.62 -1.81 -15.28
N ALA A 269 -11.59 -1.18 -14.62
CA ALA A 269 -12.08 0.14 -15.02
C ALA A 269 -10.94 1.17 -15.10
N TYR A 270 -10.11 1.24 -14.06
CA TYR A 270 -8.98 2.17 -14.01
C TYR A 270 -7.91 1.82 -15.06
N LYS A 271 -7.70 0.53 -15.34
CA LYS A 271 -6.79 0.09 -16.40
C LYS A 271 -7.27 0.52 -17.78
N GLU A 272 -8.56 0.37 -18.09
CA GLU A 272 -9.12 0.76 -19.38
C GLU A 272 -9.04 2.28 -19.61
N VAL A 273 -9.45 3.10 -18.62
CA VAL A 273 -9.55 4.55 -18.79
C VAL A 273 -8.22 5.29 -18.61
N LEU A 274 -7.39 4.88 -17.65
CA LEU A 274 -6.13 5.56 -17.30
C LEU A 274 -4.91 4.91 -17.94
N GLY A 275 -5.04 3.66 -18.38
CA GLY A 275 -3.96 2.83 -18.89
C GLY A 275 -3.09 2.22 -17.79
N TYR A 276 -2.16 1.37 -18.22
CA TYR A 276 -1.27 0.63 -17.33
C TYR A 276 0.21 1.09 -17.41
N ARG A 277 0.98 0.88 -16.33
CA ARG A 277 2.46 0.93 -16.35
C ARG A 277 3.00 -0.26 -15.56
N SER A 278 4.16 -0.79 -15.97
CA SER A 278 4.80 -1.90 -15.26
C SER A 278 5.07 -1.54 -13.79
N GLY A 279 4.58 -2.38 -12.87
CA GLY A 279 4.81 -2.23 -11.44
C GLY A 279 4.00 -1.14 -10.74
N TYR A 280 3.04 -0.50 -11.41
CA TYR A 280 2.16 0.50 -10.78
C TYR A 280 0.81 0.64 -11.49
N ALA A 281 -0.29 0.49 -10.75
CA ALA A 281 -1.63 0.79 -11.24
C ALA A 281 -1.90 2.30 -11.19
N ARG A 282 -2.23 2.90 -12.35
CA ARG A 282 -2.48 4.34 -12.43
C ARG A 282 -3.74 4.70 -11.63
N GLY A 283 -3.68 5.80 -10.88
CA GLY A 283 -4.81 6.29 -10.08
C GLY A 283 -5.00 5.59 -8.72
N LEU A 284 -4.53 4.36 -8.55
CA LEU A 284 -4.82 3.53 -7.36
C LEU A 284 -3.78 3.63 -6.22
N GLY A 285 -2.67 4.33 -6.45
CA GLY A 285 -1.67 4.62 -5.42
C GLY A 285 -0.58 3.56 -5.30
N LYS A 286 0.50 3.91 -4.60
CA LYS A 286 1.68 3.04 -4.48
C LYS A 286 1.43 1.97 -3.43
N GLY A 287 1.69 0.71 -3.79
CA GLY A 287 1.44 -0.44 -2.91
C GLY A 287 0.22 -1.24 -3.33
N HIS A 288 -0.70 -0.64 -4.10
CA HIS A 288 -1.80 -1.38 -4.71
C HIS A 288 -1.24 -2.55 -5.53
N PRO A 289 -1.72 -3.78 -5.31
CA PRO A 289 -1.44 -4.91 -6.17
C PRO A 289 -1.67 -4.53 -7.62
N VAL A 290 -0.78 -5.01 -8.48
CA VAL A 290 -0.77 -4.60 -9.87
C VAL A 290 -1.10 -5.83 -10.72
N LEU A 291 -2.21 -5.78 -11.46
CA LEU A 291 -2.55 -6.79 -12.46
C LEU A 291 -1.44 -6.83 -13.53
N SER A 292 -0.88 -7.99 -13.87
CA SER A 292 0.12 -8.06 -14.94
C SER A 292 -0.45 -7.53 -16.25
N LYS A 293 0.44 -7.07 -17.16
CA LYS A 293 0.07 -6.64 -18.52
C LYS A 293 -0.74 -7.72 -19.24
N ASP A 294 -0.48 -8.99 -18.92
CA ASP A 294 -1.15 -10.18 -19.47
C ASP A 294 -2.26 -10.75 -18.56
N GLY A 295 -2.71 -10.01 -17.54
CA GLY A 295 -3.76 -10.46 -16.61
C GLY A 295 -3.32 -11.54 -15.60
N LYS A 296 -2.07 -12.01 -15.66
CA LYS A 296 -1.55 -13.01 -14.72
C LYS A 296 -1.20 -12.36 -13.37
N LYS A 297 -1.58 -12.98 -12.26
CA LYS A 297 -1.17 -12.57 -10.90
C LYS A 297 0.36 -12.36 -10.85
N GLY A 298 0.82 -11.32 -10.14
CA GLY A 298 2.23 -10.99 -10.07
C GLY A 298 3.05 -12.16 -9.52
N ARG A 299 4.31 -12.34 -9.97
CA ARG A 299 5.16 -13.49 -9.62
C ARG A 299 5.19 -13.82 -8.11
N ALA A 300 5.26 -12.81 -7.24
CA ALA A 300 5.25 -13.01 -5.79
C ALA A 300 3.90 -13.50 -5.24
N GLU A 301 2.78 -13.10 -5.85
CA GLU A 301 1.46 -13.60 -5.51
C GLU A 301 1.25 -15.02 -6.06
N LEU A 302 1.83 -15.31 -7.24
CA LEU A 302 1.86 -16.66 -7.79
C LEU A 302 2.71 -17.59 -6.91
N GLU A 303 3.89 -17.16 -6.46
CA GLU A 303 4.75 -17.91 -5.54
C GLU A 303 4.04 -18.17 -4.21
N ALA A 304 3.40 -17.16 -3.61
CA ALA A 304 2.61 -17.34 -2.39
C ALA A 304 1.40 -18.27 -2.57
N ASN A 305 0.68 -18.17 -3.69
CA ASN A 305 -0.42 -19.09 -4.00
C ASN A 305 0.07 -20.51 -4.26
N VAL A 306 1.22 -20.68 -4.92
CA VAL A 306 1.84 -21.99 -5.16
C VAL A 306 2.26 -22.61 -3.83
N GLU A 307 2.88 -21.84 -2.94
CA GLU A 307 3.26 -22.30 -1.60
C GLU A 307 2.03 -22.70 -0.77
N HIS A 308 0.96 -21.90 -0.80
CA HIS A 308 -0.31 -22.22 -0.15
C HIS A 308 -0.92 -23.52 -0.69
N LEU A 309 -1.05 -23.64 -2.02
CA LEU A 309 -1.58 -24.83 -2.66
C LEU A 309 -0.70 -26.06 -2.42
N GLN A 310 0.62 -25.90 -2.33
CA GLN A 310 1.54 -26.99 -1.96
C GLN A 310 1.31 -27.45 -0.54
N ASN A 311 1.10 -26.53 0.40
CA ASN A 311 0.80 -26.86 1.80
C ASN A 311 -0.56 -27.56 1.92
N GLU A 312 -1.61 -27.07 1.27
CA GLU A 312 -2.93 -27.73 1.23
C GLU A 312 -2.84 -29.14 0.62
N ASN A 313 -2.16 -29.29 -0.52
CA ASN A 313 -1.97 -30.61 -1.12
C ASN A 313 -1.17 -31.56 -0.22
N SER A 314 -0.21 -31.05 0.56
CA SER A 314 0.54 -31.85 1.53
C SER A 314 -0.38 -32.34 2.66
N MET A 315 -1.24 -31.46 3.19
CA MET A 315 -2.22 -31.82 4.22
C MET A 315 -3.23 -32.84 3.70
N ILE A 316 -3.83 -32.61 2.53
CA ILE A 316 -4.78 -33.54 1.91
C ILE A 316 -4.14 -34.91 1.67
N ARG A 317 -2.87 -34.96 1.26
CA ARG A 317 -2.15 -36.23 1.10
C ARG A 317 -1.94 -36.96 2.42
N ALA A 318 -1.61 -36.22 3.48
CA ALA A 318 -1.45 -36.78 4.82
C ALA A 318 -2.79 -37.34 5.36
N GLU A 319 -3.88 -36.60 5.18
CA GLU A 319 -5.23 -37.05 5.53
C GLU A 319 -5.62 -38.29 4.72
N PHE A 320 -5.38 -38.29 3.41
CA PHE A 320 -5.68 -39.43 2.55
C PHE A 320 -4.94 -40.71 2.97
N GLU A 321 -3.63 -40.60 3.28
CA GLU A 321 -2.87 -41.75 3.77
C GLU A 321 -3.33 -42.23 5.15
N SER A 322 -3.76 -41.31 6.03
CA SER A 322 -4.37 -41.66 7.32
C SER A 322 -5.68 -42.46 7.13
N HIS A 323 -6.59 -41.95 6.30
CA HIS A 323 -7.86 -42.61 5.98
C HIS A 323 -7.64 -43.98 5.32
N LYS A 324 -6.65 -44.09 4.43
CA LYS A 324 -6.28 -45.35 3.77
C LYS A 324 -5.73 -46.37 4.76
N LEU A 325 -4.93 -45.94 5.74
CA LEU A 325 -4.45 -46.82 6.81
C LEU A 325 -5.60 -47.30 7.70
N GLU A 326 -6.55 -46.42 8.02
CA GLU A 326 -7.73 -46.78 8.80
C GLU A 326 -8.64 -47.78 8.06
N ALA A 327 -8.84 -47.57 6.76
CA ALA A 327 -9.58 -48.51 5.91
C ALA A 327 -8.92 -49.89 5.87
N LYS A 328 -7.59 -49.95 5.73
CA LYS A 328 -6.84 -51.22 5.79
C LYS A 328 -6.99 -51.94 7.12
N LYS A 329 -6.93 -51.21 8.24
CA LYS A 329 -7.14 -51.79 9.58
C LYS A 329 -8.54 -52.39 9.72
N LYS A 330 -9.57 -51.66 9.29
CA LYS A 330 -10.96 -52.16 9.31
C LYS A 330 -11.13 -53.39 8.43
N GLN A 331 -10.50 -53.43 7.26
CA GLN A 331 -10.52 -54.59 6.38
C GLN A 331 -9.87 -55.83 7.05
N GLN A 332 -8.69 -55.66 7.65
CA GLN A 332 -8.02 -56.75 8.39
C GLN A 332 -8.86 -57.26 9.57
N GLU A 333 -9.54 -56.36 10.29
CA GLU A 333 -10.40 -56.73 11.40
C GLU A 333 -11.63 -57.53 10.92
N LEU A 334 -12.21 -57.16 9.77
CA LEU A 334 -13.29 -57.90 9.11
C LEU A 334 -12.83 -59.29 8.66
N GLU A 335 -11.65 -59.39 8.04
CA GLU A 335 -11.05 -60.67 7.62
C GLU A 335 -10.78 -61.58 8.83
N GLN A 336 -10.26 -61.04 9.93
CA GLN A 336 -10.08 -61.79 11.18
C GLN A 336 -11.41 -62.27 11.78
N LYS A 337 -12.45 -61.43 11.78
CA LYS A 337 -13.79 -61.82 12.24
C LYS A 337 -14.40 -62.90 11.35
N LEU A 338 -14.24 -62.80 10.03
CA LEU A 338 -14.69 -63.82 9.09
C LEU A 338 -13.97 -65.15 9.33
N GLN A 339 -12.64 -65.14 9.49
CA GLN A 339 -11.87 -66.33 9.81
C GLN A 339 -12.36 -67.00 11.10
N LEU A 340 -12.56 -66.21 12.17
CA LEU A 340 -13.06 -66.73 13.45
C LEU A 340 -14.46 -67.36 13.32
N ILE A 341 -15.32 -66.81 12.46
CA ILE A 341 -16.65 -67.36 12.19
C ILE A 341 -16.53 -68.67 11.41
N MET A 342 -15.69 -68.71 10.36
CA MET A 342 -15.44 -69.93 9.56
C MET A 342 -14.91 -71.07 10.43
N ASP A 343 -13.93 -70.79 11.30
CA ASP A 343 -13.36 -71.75 12.24
C ASP A 343 -14.40 -72.30 13.23
N LYS A 344 -15.33 -71.46 13.71
CA LYS A 344 -16.39 -71.88 14.64
C LYS A 344 -17.48 -72.75 14.00
N ILE A 345 -17.72 -72.59 12.71
CA ILE A 345 -18.76 -73.32 11.97
C ILE A 345 -18.18 -74.59 11.31
N GLY A 346 -16.86 -74.81 11.39
CA GLY A 346 -16.19 -76.00 10.86
C GLY A 346 -16.10 -76.02 9.33
N LEU A 347 -16.19 -74.84 8.71
CA LEU A 347 -16.02 -74.64 7.28
C LEU A 347 -14.59 -74.14 7.05
N THR A 348 -13.69 -75.03 6.62
CA THR A 348 -12.35 -74.67 6.12
C THR A 348 -12.39 -74.31 4.65
#